data_AF-A0A178MAS5-F1
#
_entry.id   AF-A0A178MAS5-F1
#
_cell.length_a   1.000
_cell.length_b   1.000
_cell.length_c   1.000
_cell.angle_alpha   90.00
_cell.angle_beta   90.00
_cell.angle_gamma   90.00
#
_symmetry.space_group_name_H-M   'P 1'
#
loop_
_entity.id
_entity.type
_entity.pdbx_description
1 polymer ?
#
loop_
_entity_poly.entity_id
_entity_poly.type
_entity_poly.pdbx_seq_one_letter_code
_entity_poly.pdbx_strand_id
1 'polypeptide(L)'
;MKRLPLALAILTLLSPLTAFSADKLGSKPDEVYVSNRAADQEVMRLRLGTNPSPGATATLIEAEDLLRRFRQAPAKEKPGLRSQFNAAVARMEMDAATMRQKEGKLPVD
;
A
#
# COMPACT_ATOMS: atom_id res chain seq x y z
N MET A 1 -34.42 -41.20 35.55
CA MET A 1 -33.09 -40.59 35.67
C MET A 1 -32.98 -39.47 34.65
N LYS A 2 -33.05 -38.23 35.14
CA LYS A 2 -32.73 -37.00 34.39
C LYS A 2 -31.24 -37.02 34.07
N ARG A 3 -30.84 -36.63 32.86
CA ARG A 3 -29.78 -35.64 32.47
C ARG A 3 -29.37 -35.94 31.02
N LEU A 4 -29.61 -34.99 30.12
CA LEU A 4 -28.65 -34.48 29.12
C LEU A 4 -29.35 -33.52 28.12
N PRO A 5 -29.82 -32.33 28.55
CA PRO A 5 -30.05 -31.23 27.63
C PRO A 5 -28.97 -30.17 27.88
N LEU A 6 -27.94 -30.09 27.04
CA LEU A 6 -27.18 -28.84 26.85
C LEU A 6 -26.07 -28.97 25.79
N ALA A 7 -25.55 -30.17 25.55
CA ALA A 7 -24.33 -30.33 24.75
C ALA A 7 -24.54 -30.09 23.24
N LEU A 8 -25.76 -30.30 22.72
CA LEU A 8 -26.01 -30.24 21.28
C LEU A 8 -26.45 -28.86 20.76
N ALA A 9 -26.70 -27.89 21.64
CA ALA A 9 -27.09 -26.53 21.25
C ALA A 9 -25.89 -25.57 21.12
N ILE A 10 -24.71 -25.96 21.61
CA ILE A 10 -23.51 -25.10 21.63
C ILE A 10 -22.65 -25.31 20.38
N LEU A 11 -22.79 -26.43 19.67
CA LEU A 11 -21.94 -26.73 18.51
C LEU A 11 -22.36 -25.99 17.21
N THR A 12 -23.48 -25.25 17.21
CA THR A 12 -23.90 -24.43 16.07
C THR A 12 -23.50 -22.95 16.19
N LEU A 13 -23.01 -22.53 17.36
CA LEU A 13 -22.47 -21.17 17.58
C LEU A 13 -21.00 -21.02 17.14
N LEU A 14 -20.38 -22.11 16.70
CA LEU A 14 -19.02 -22.14 16.17
C LEU A 14 -18.99 -22.45 14.66
N SER A 15 -20.00 -21.99 13.92
CA SER A 15 -19.86 -21.78 12.48
C SER A 15 -19.25 -20.40 12.28
N PRO A 16 -17.92 -20.26 12.08
CA PRO A 16 -17.43 -19.04 11.49
C PRO A 16 -18.13 -18.91 10.14
N LEU A 17 -18.90 -17.83 10.00
CA LEU A 17 -19.20 -17.23 8.70
C LEU A 17 -17.85 -16.91 8.04
N THR A 18 -17.25 -17.92 7.44
CA THR A 18 -16.26 -17.75 6.38
C THR A 18 -16.84 -18.36 5.12
N ALA A 19 -18.08 -17.97 4.80
CA ALA A 19 -18.40 -17.70 3.42
C ALA A 19 -17.61 -16.45 3.00
N PHE A 20 -16.29 -16.60 2.90
CA PHE A 20 -15.51 -15.72 2.05
C PHE A 20 -16.02 -16.04 0.66
N SER A 21 -16.90 -15.18 0.16
CA SER A 21 -17.23 -15.13 -1.24
C SER A 21 -15.90 -15.07 -1.99
N ALA A 22 -15.49 -16.20 -2.55
CA ALA A 22 -14.50 -16.31 -3.63
C ALA A 22 -15.10 -15.76 -4.93
N ASP A 23 -15.93 -14.71 -4.82
CA ASP A 23 -16.69 -14.16 -5.90
C ASP A 23 -15.83 -13.08 -6.56
N LYS A 24 -15.24 -13.49 -7.68
CA LYS A 24 -14.43 -12.71 -8.63
C LYS A 24 -12.97 -12.46 -8.22
N LEU A 25 -12.15 -13.51 -8.30
CA LEU A 25 -10.79 -13.35 -8.85
C LEU A 25 -10.86 -13.03 -10.36
N GLY A 26 -11.42 -11.86 -10.66
CA GLY A 26 -11.23 -11.15 -11.91
C GLY A 26 -10.58 -9.82 -11.58
N SER A 27 -9.52 -9.84 -10.76
CA SER A 27 -8.82 -8.64 -10.33
C SER A 27 -8.34 -7.91 -11.57
N LYS A 28 -8.98 -6.78 -11.91
CA LYS A 28 -8.57 -6.00 -13.07
C LYS A 28 -7.10 -5.61 -12.83
N PRO A 29 -6.20 -5.77 -13.81
CA PRO A 29 -4.77 -5.46 -13.64
C PRO A 29 -4.51 -4.06 -13.05
N ASP A 30 -5.43 -3.13 -13.32
CA ASP A 30 -5.40 -1.76 -12.79
C ASP A 30 -5.75 -1.69 -11.29
N GLU A 31 -6.69 -2.49 -10.80
CA GLU A 31 -7.06 -2.53 -9.38
C GLU A 31 -5.93 -3.11 -8.53
N VAL A 32 -5.29 -4.18 -9.02
CA VAL A 32 -4.08 -4.76 -8.38
C VAL A 32 -2.93 -3.76 -8.40
N TYR A 33 -2.76 -3.03 -9.50
CA TYR A 33 -1.75 -1.98 -9.55
C TYR A 33 -2.03 -0.88 -8.53
N VAL A 34 -3.27 -0.40 -8.44
CA VAL A 34 -3.67 0.65 -7.51
C VAL A 34 -3.49 0.21 -6.06
N SER A 35 -3.84 -1.04 -5.71
CA SER A 35 -3.67 -1.54 -4.34
C SER A 35 -2.20 -1.61 -3.95
N ASN A 36 -1.34 -2.13 -4.84
CA ASN A 36 0.09 -2.22 -4.58
C ASN A 36 0.72 -0.83 -4.42
N ARG A 37 0.33 0.13 -5.26
CA ARG A 37 0.85 1.50 -5.19
C ARG A 37 0.34 2.29 -3.99
N ALA A 38 -0.85 1.98 -3.47
CA ALA A 38 -1.32 2.55 -2.21
C ALA A 38 -0.47 2.08 -1.02
N ALA A 39 -0.02 0.81 -1.02
CA ALA A 39 0.90 0.31 0.00
C ALA A 39 2.25 1.02 -0.04
N ASP A 40 2.80 1.26 -1.25
CA ASP A 40 4.05 2.02 -1.41
C ASP A 40 3.92 3.43 -0.79
N GLN A 41 2.81 4.13 -1.03
CA GLN A 41 2.56 5.47 -0.45
C GLN A 41 2.52 5.46 1.07
N GLU A 42 1.92 4.44 1.67
CA GLU A 42 1.82 4.35 3.12
C GLU A 42 3.19 4.09 3.76
N VAL A 43 3.99 3.20 3.17
CA VAL A 43 5.40 2.99 3.59
C VAL A 43 6.18 4.31 3.50
N MET A 44 5.96 5.09 2.44
CA MET A 44 6.62 6.37 2.24
C MET A 44 6.20 7.43 3.27
N ARG A 45 4.90 7.51 3.61
CA ARG A 45 4.41 8.38 4.70
C ARG A 45 5.04 8.04 6.04
N LEU A 46 5.09 6.76 6.39
CA LEU A 46 5.72 6.30 7.63
C LEU A 46 7.19 6.71 7.69
N ARG A 47 7.93 6.52 6.58
CA ARG A 47 9.33 6.93 6.49
C ARG A 47 9.50 8.43 6.68
N LEU A 48 8.69 9.25 6.00
CA LEU A 48 8.75 10.71 6.15
C LEU A 48 8.35 11.20 7.55
N GLY A 49 7.44 10.49 8.23
CA GLY A 49 7.12 10.75 9.63
C GLY A 49 8.32 10.52 10.56
N THR A 50 9.19 9.57 10.23
CA THR A 50 10.42 9.27 10.99
C THR A 50 11.64 10.08 10.56
N ASN A 51 11.73 10.46 9.29
CA ASN A 51 12.85 11.21 8.72
C ASN A 51 12.33 12.21 7.67
N PRO A 52 11.98 13.44 8.09
CA PRO A 52 11.35 14.41 7.20
C PRO A 52 12.34 14.93 6.16
N SER A 53 11.92 14.87 4.90
CA SER A 53 12.68 15.36 3.75
C SER A 53 11.78 16.23 2.89
N PRO A 54 12.11 17.52 2.67
CA PRO A 54 11.30 18.39 1.81
C PRO A 54 11.15 17.85 0.37
N GLY A 55 12.22 17.31 -0.21
CA GLY A 55 12.22 16.73 -1.56
C GLY A 55 11.36 15.47 -1.67
N ALA A 56 11.47 14.56 -0.71
CA ALA A 56 10.65 13.35 -0.71
C ALA A 56 9.19 13.61 -0.30
N THR A 57 8.90 14.66 0.48
CA THR A 57 7.52 15.10 0.76
C THR A 57 6.84 15.63 -0.51
N ALA A 58 7.52 16.47 -1.29
CA ALA A 58 6.99 16.94 -2.57
C ALA A 58 6.74 15.79 -3.55
N THR A 59 7.65 14.81 -3.60
CA THR A 59 7.51 13.65 -4.48
C THR A 59 6.40 12.70 -4.01
N LEU A 60 6.13 12.59 -2.70
CA LEU A 60 4.98 11.85 -2.18
C LEU A 60 3.66 12.48 -2.65
N ILE A 61 3.53 13.80 -2.59
CA ILE A 61 2.33 14.52 -3.06
C ILE A 61 2.14 14.28 -4.58
N GLU A 62 3.23 14.34 -5.35
CA GLU A 62 3.21 14.00 -6.79
C GLU A 62 2.71 12.57 -7.02
N ALA A 63 3.23 11.59 -6.29
CA ALA A 63 2.82 10.19 -6.39
C ALA A 63 1.33 9.98 -6.03
N GLU A 64 0.83 10.66 -5.01
CA GLU A 64 -0.59 10.65 -4.62
C GLU A 64 -1.49 11.18 -5.73
N ASP A 65 -1.12 12.30 -6.35
CA ASP A 65 -1.87 12.87 -7.45
C ASP A 65 -1.84 11.97 -8.70
N LEU A 66 -0.68 11.40 -9.03
CA LEU A 66 -0.54 10.44 -10.14
C LEU A 66 -1.41 9.21 -9.96
N LEU A 67 -1.48 8.65 -8.73
CA LEU A 67 -2.32 7.51 -8.44
C LEU A 67 -3.81 7.86 -8.53
N ARG A 68 -4.20 9.05 -8.06
CA ARG A 68 -5.57 9.58 -8.20
C ARG A 68 -5.96 9.72 -9.66
N ARG A 69 -5.08 10.31 -10.50
CA ARG A 69 -5.27 10.42 -11.95
C ARG A 69 -5.36 9.03 -12.60
N PHE A 70 -4.50 8.09 -12.23
CA PHE A 70 -4.53 6.73 -12.78
C PHE A 70 -5.86 6.02 -12.55
N ARG A 71 -6.50 6.22 -11.38
CA ARG A 71 -7.82 5.67 -11.06
C ARG A 71 -8.93 6.23 -11.96
N GLN A 72 -8.80 7.49 -12.39
CA GLN A 72 -9.81 8.22 -13.16
C GLN A 72 -9.55 8.21 -14.67
N ALA A 73 -8.31 7.92 -15.07
CA ALA A 73 -7.86 8.05 -16.46
C ALA A 73 -8.41 6.94 -17.37
N PRO A 74 -8.65 7.26 -18.66
CA PRO A 74 -8.96 6.26 -19.67
C PRO A 74 -7.76 5.32 -19.91
N ALA A 75 -8.04 4.10 -20.36
CA ALA A 75 -7.03 3.05 -20.52
C ALA A 75 -5.81 3.47 -21.39
N LYS A 76 -6.00 4.38 -22.36
CA LYS A 76 -4.94 4.91 -23.23
C LYS A 76 -3.88 5.71 -22.48
N GLU A 77 -4.23 6.37 -21.38
CA GLU A 77 -3.34 7.24 -20.61
C GLU A 77 -2.66 6.52 -19.44
N LYS A 78 -3.22 5.38 -19.02
CA LYS A 78 -2.72 4.58 -17.89
C LYS A 78 -1.26 4.14 -18.03
N PRO A 79 -0.74 3.71 -19.20
CA PRO A 79 0.68 3.36 -19.34
C PRO A 79 1.61 4.54 -19.03
N GLY A 80 1.25 5.74 -19.48
CA GLY A 80 2.02 6.96 -19.22
C GLY A 80 2.03 7.32 -17.73
N LEU A 81 0.85 7.30 -17.10
CA LEU A 81 0.70 7.56 -15.65
C LEU A 81 1.45 6.52 -14.81
N ARG A 82 1.42 5.23 -15.22
CA ARG A 82 2.17 4.16 -14.55
C ARG A 82 3.69 4.42 -14.61
N SER A 83 4.20 4.87 -15.76
CA SER A 83 5.62 5.22 -15.91
C SER A 83 6.01 6.39 -15.00
N GLN A 84 5.20 7.45 -14.99
CA GLN A 84 5.44 8.62 -14.13
C GLN A 84 5.42 8.26 -12.64
N PHE A 85 4.47 7.43 -12.21
CA PHE A 85 4.42 6.96 -10.83
C PHE A 85 5.67 6.17 -10.47
N ASN A 86 6.09 5.23 -11.31
CA ASN A 86 7.32 4.45 -11.07
C ASN A 86 8.57 5.35 -10.98
N ALA A 87 8.65 6.39 -11.82
CA ALA A 87 9.74 7.36 -11.76
C ALA A 87 9.71 8.22 -10.49
N ALA A 88 8.53 8.58 -9.99
CA ALA A 88 8.38 9.28 -8.71
C ALA A 88 8.86 8.41 -7.53
N VAL A 89 8.46 7.14 -7.51
CA VAL A 89 8.94 6.18 -6.49
C VAL A 89 10.47 6.04 -6.54
N ALA A 90 11.05 5.85 -7.73
CA ALA A 90 12.50 5.74 -7.87
C ALA A 90 13.25 6.98 -7.37
N ARG A 91 12.76 8.19 -7.68
CA ARG A 91 13.31 9.45 -7.14
C ARG A 91 13.30 9.45 -5.61
N MET A 92 12.21 9.02 -4.99
CA MET A 92 12.09 8.93 -3.53
C MET A 92 13.04 7.90 -2.92
N GLU A 93 13.22 6.75 -3.57
CA GLU A 93 14.18 5.73 -3.13
C GLU A 93 15.62 6.25 -3.20
N MET A 94 15.96 7.03 -4.23
CA MET A 94 17.26 7.69 -4.32
C MET A 94 17.45 8.73 -3.21
N ASP A 95 16.45 9.57 -2.95
CA ASP A 95 16.49 10.53 -1.83
C ASP A 95 16.71 9.81 -0.49
N ALA A 96 15.99 8.72 -0.24
CA ALA A 96 16.15 7.91 0.97
C ALA A 96 17.54 7.25 1.06
N ALA A 97 18.09 6.75 -0.05
CA ALA A 97 19.43 6.18 -0.09
C ALA A 97 20.52 7.25 0.14
N THR A 98 20.34 8.45 -0.39
CA THR A 98 21.27 9.57 -0.23
C THR A 98 21.26 10.08 1.23
N MET A 99 20.11 10.04 1.90
CA MET A 99 20.02 10.38 3.33
C MET A 99 20.79 9.41 4.23
N ARG A 100 20.73 8.11 3.96
CA ARG A 100 21.54 7.11 4.71
C ARG A 100 23.05 7.32 4.58
N GLN A 101 23.52 7.82 3.43
CA GLN A 101 24.95 8.14 3.27
C GLN A 101 25.38 9.36 4.09
N LYS A 102 24.50 10.35 4.29
CA LYS A 102 24.81 11.52 5.13
C LYS A 102 24.96 11.16 6.60
N GLU A 103 24.14 10.23 7.11
CA GLU A 103 24.22 9.75 8.49
C GLU A 103 25.47 8.87 8.73
N GLY A 104 26.03 8.25 7.69
CA GLY A 104 27.23 7.40 7.77
C GLY A 104 28.57 8.14 7.71
N LYS A 105 28.59 9.45 7.43
CA LYS A 105 29.81 10.27 7.53
C LYS A 105 29.84 10.98 8.88
N LEU A 106 30.47 10.34 9.87
CA LEU A 106 30.96 11.05 11.04
C LEU A 106 31.92 12.17 10.59
N PRO A 107 31.85 13.38 11.20
CA PRO A 107 32.94 14.33 11.07
C PRO A 107 34.19 13.68 11.66
N VAL A 108 35.20 13.49 10.82
CA VAL A 108 36.56 13.19 11.28
C VAL A 108 37.15 14.56 11.61
N ASP A 109 37.07 14.93 12.88
CA ASP A 109 37.93 15.97 13.47
C ASP A 109 39.35 15.41 13.68
#